data_AF-A0A7V4QDQ9-F1
#
_entry.id   AF-A0A7V4QDQ9-F1
#
_cell.length_a   1.000
_cell.length_b   1.000
_cell.length_c   1.000
_cell.angle_alpha   90.00
_cell.angle_beta   90.00
_cell.angle_gamma   90.00
#
_symmetry.space_group_name_H-M   'P 1'
#
loop_
_entity.id
_entity.type
_entity.pdbx_description
1 polymer ?
#
loop_
_entity_poly.entity_id
_entity_poly.type
_entity_poly.pdbx_seq_one_letter_code
_entity_poly.pdbx_strand_id
1 'polypeptide(L)'
;MQKLFTAFYIFVLSSSTAVIFLLGAFVAPSIFHTEKLHGVALLSHYDAGLLMSEIFVKSNYILLITLVTILFYDGARILKRRSDALSAVLAVLSSIGLGLHLFFFTPKILEYQAAGEGATKLETFAAIHHMSELDFKFMLACIITLCFARLSTSLKDNCCEDNKAAK
;
A
#
# COMPACT_ATOMS: atom_id res chain seq x y z
N MET A 1 12.64 10.63 -22.45
CA MET A 1 12.97 9.78 -21.28
C MET A 1 12.20 10.18 -20.01
N GLN A 2 12.17 11.46 -19.61
CA GLN A 2 11.47 11.89 -18.38
C GLN A 2 9.97 11.53 -18.33
N LYS A 3 9.22 11.71 -19.43
CA LYS A 3 7.79 11.36 -19.51
C LYS A 3 7.52 9.87 -19.31
N LEU A 4 8.38 9.00 -19.86
CA LEU A 4 8.28 7.55 -19.69
C LEU A 4 8.49 7.15 -18.22
N PHE A 5 9.46 7.78 -17.54
CA PHE A 5 9.71 7.53 -16.12
C PHE A 5 8.54 7.96 -15.24
N THR A 6 7.92 9.11 -15.53
CA THR A 6 6.69 9.56 -14.84
C THR A 6 5.52 8.60 -15.09
N ALA A 7 5.33 8.12 -16.33
CA ALA A 7 4.28 7.16 -16.65
C ALA A 7 4.47 5.82 -15.89
N PHE A 8 5.70 5.30 -15.88
CA PHE A 8 6.04 4.10 -15.11
C PHE A 8 5.80 4.29 -13.61
N TYR A 9 6.21 5.43 -13.05
CA TYR A 9 5.97 5.77 -11.65
C TYR A 9 4.47 5.78 -11.31
N ILE A 10 3.63 6.40 -12.14
CA ILE A 10 2.17 6.42 -11.95
C ILE A 10 1.58 5.00 -12.04
N PHE A 11 2.08 4.18 -12.98
CA PHE A 11 1.66 2.78 -13.11
C PHE A 11 1.96 1.96 -11.84
N VAL A 12 3.12 2.16 -11.22
CA VAL A 12 3.49 1.49 -9.97
C VAL A 12 2.58 1.94 -8.81
N LEU A 13 2.30 3.23 -8.70
CA LEU A 13 1.38 3.76 -7.68
C LEU A 13 -0.05 3.21 -7.84
N SER A 14 -0.58 3.21 -9.06
CA SER A 14 -1.93 2.75 -9.34
C SER A 14 -2.08 1.24 -9.11
N SER A 15 -1.09 0.45 -9.56
CA SER A 15 -1.04 -1.00 -9.31
C SER A 15 -1.05 -1.32 -7.83
N SER A 16 -0.28 -0.58 -7.03
CA SER A 16 -0.21 -0.78 -5.57
C SER A 16 -1.51 -0.40 -4.87
N THR A 17 -2.11 0.71 -5.30
CA THR A 17 -3.44 1.13 -4.82
C THR A 17 -4.47 0.02 -5.07
N ALA A 18 -4.46 -0.56 -6.27
CA ALA A 18 -5.36 -1.66 -6.62
C ALA A 18 -5.11 -2.90 -5.75
N VAL A 19 -3.85 -3.29 -5.54
CA VAL A 19 -3.49 -4.42 -4.67
C VAL A 19 -4.00 -4.19 -3.24
N ILE A 20 -3.68 -3.05 -2.62
CA ILE A 20 -4.09 -2.73 -1.25
C ILE A 20 -5.63 -2.74 -1.13
N PHE A 21 -6.32 -2.11 -2.08
CA PHE A 21 -7.77 -2.07 -2.10
C PHE A 21 -8.39 -3.47 -2.24
N LEU A 22 -7.88 -4.29 -3.16
CA LEU A 22 -8.37 -5.66 -3.38
C LEU A 22 -8.16 -6.54 -2.14
N LEU A 23 -7.00 -6.43 -1.49
CA LEU A 23 -6.69 -7.16 -0.26
C LEU A 23 -7.67 -6.83 0.86
N GLY A 24 -7.93 -5.54 1.09
CA GLY A 24 -8.82 -5.10 2.16
C GLY A 24 -10.30 -5.33 1.87
N ALA A 25 -10.77 -4.96 0.67
CA ALA A 25 -12.20 -4.95 0.36
C ALA A 25 -12.74 -6.31 -0.13
N PHE A 26 -11.91 -7.15 -0.74
CA PHE A 26 -12.37 -8.40 -1.35
C PHE A 26 -11.74 -9.63 -0.69
N VAL A 27 -10.41 -9.67 -0.57
CA VAL A 27 -9.72 -10.87 -0.09
C VAL A 27 -10.01 -11.12 1.39
N ALA A 28 -9.87 -10.12 2.26
CA ALA A 28 -10.11 -10.31 3.69
C ALA A 28 -11.53 -10.81 4.01
N PRO A 29 -12.62 -10.20 3.49
CA PRO A 29 -13.97 -10.74 3.71
C PRO A 29 -14.15 -12.16 3.17
N SER A 30 -13.56 -12.48 2.02
CA SER A 30 -13.68 -13.79 1.38
C SER A 30 -13.00 -14.90 2.19
N ILE A 31 -11.92 -14.59 2.91
CA ILE A 31 -11.18 -15.54 3.74
C ILE A 31 -11.80 -15.67 5.14
N PHE A 32 -12.15 -14.56 5.78
CA PHE A 32 -12.60 -14.56 7.18
C PHE A 32 -14.10 -14.82 7.37
N HIS A 33 -14.92 -14.78 6.31
CA HIS A 33 -16.37 -14.96 6.40
C HIS A 33 -16.91 -16.03 5.45
N THR A 34 -16.21 -17.16 5.35
CA THR A 34 -16.62 -18.29 4.47
C THR A 34 -18.01 -18.82 4.77
N GLU A 35 -18.48 -18.70 6.02
CA GLU A 35 -19.83 -19.08 6.45
C GLU A 35 -20.93 -18.30 5.75
N LYS A 36 -20.68 -17.04 5.36
CA LYS A 36 -21.64 -16.24 4.58
C LYS A 36 -21.75 -16.71 3.13
N LEU A 37 -20.71 -17.37 2.61
CA LEU A 37 -20.65 -17.86 1.23
C LEU A 37 -21.14 -19.30 1.11
N HIS A 38 -20.79 -20.15 2.08
CA HIS A 38 -20.99 -21.61 2.01
C HIS A 38 -21.94 -22.16 3.08
N GLY A 39 -22.46 -21.33 3.98
CA GLY A 39 -23.33 -21.74 5.08
C GLY A 39 -22.61 -22.44 6.24
N VAL A 40 -21.30 -22.67 6.13
CA VAL A 40 -20.43 -23.28 7.15
C VAL A 40 -19.06 -22.58 7.16
N ALA A 41 -18.43 -22.49 8.33
CA ALA A 41 -17.08 -21.99 8.45
C ALA A 41 -16.08 -23.05 7.95
N LEU A 42 -15.38 -22.75 6.85
CA LEU A 42 -14.43 -23.67 6.22
C LEU A 42 -13.05 -23.63 6.88
N LEU A 43 -12.68 -22.50 7.48
CA LEU A 43 -11.41 -22.31 8.18
C LEU A 43 -11.70 -21.82 9.61
N SER A 44 -10.86 -22.23 10.55
CA SER A 44 -10.79 -21.54 11.84
C SER A 44 -10.27 -20.11 11.63
N HIS A 45 -10.58 -19.20 12.57
CA HIS A 45 -10.05 -17.82 12.50
C HIS A 45 -8.52 -17.78 12.45
N TYR A 46 -7.85 -18.73 13.11
CA TYR A 46 -6.39 -18.84 13.09
C TYR A 46 -5.88 -19.27 11.71
N ASP A 47 -6.48 -20.31 11.11
CA ASP A 47 -6.09 -20.78 9.77
C ASP A 47 -6.35 -19.73 8.70
N ALA A 48 -7.47 -19.02 8.80
CA ALA A 48 -7.79 -17.87 7.96
C ALA A 48 -6.72 -16.77 8.08
N GLY A 49 -6.24 -16.51 9.31
CA GLY A 49 -5.13 -15.59 9.57
C GLY A 49 -3.82 -16.02 8.93
N LEU A 50 -3.46 -17.30 9.01
CA LEU A 50 -2.26 -17.84 8.36
C LEU A 50 -2.33 -17.68 6.83
N LEU A 51 -3.47 -18.01 6.24
CA LEU A 51 -3.69 -17.85 4.80
C LEU A 51 -3.60 -16.38 4.36
N MET A 52 -4.21 -15.47 5.11
CA MET A 52 -4.14 -14.03 4.81
C MET A 52 -2.71 -13.51 4.88
N SER A 53 -1.93 -13.94 5.87
CA SER A 53 -0.53 -13.55 6.01
C SER A 53 0.34 -14.01 4.83
N GLU A 54 0.11 -15.21 4.30
CA GLU A 54 0.79 -15.68 3.09
C GLU A 54 0.50 -14.79 1.87
N ILE A 55 -0.73 -14.31 1.74
CA ILE A 55 -1.11 -13.37 0.68
C ILE A 55 -0.43 -12.01 0.90
N PHE A 56 -0.37 -11.53 2.13
CA PHE A 56 0.36 -10.29 2.46
C PHE A 56 1.84 -10.39 2.14
N VAL A 57 2.52 -11.47 2.51
CA VAL A 57 3.95 -11.69 2.20
C VAL A 57 4.19 -11.64 0.70
N LYS A 58 3.32 -12.25 -0.11
CA LYS A 58 3.43 -12.20 -1.58
C LYS A 58 3.13 -10.80 -2.14
N SER A 59 2.19 -10.09 -1.54
CA SER A 59 1.84 -8.72 -1.95
C SER A 59 2.91 -7.70 -1.56
N ASN A 60 3.68 -7.99 -0.51
CA ASN A 60 4.77 -7.14 -0.02
C ASN A 60 5.87 -6.92 -1.06
N TYR A 61 6.08 -7.85 -2.02
CA TYR A 61 7.02 -7.61 -3.12
C TYR A 61 6.61 -6.39 -3.97
N ILE A 62 5.32 -6.23 -4.25
CA ILE A 62 4.81 -5.07 -5.00
C ILE A 62 4.95 -3.81 -4.14
N LEU A 63 4.57 -3.88 -2.86
CA LEU A 63 4.67 -2.74 -1.94
C LEU A 63 6.12 -2.28 -1.73
N LEU A 64 7.08 -3.21 -1.73
CA LEU A 64 8.51 -2.90 -1.65
C LEU A 64 8.99 -2.17 -2.91
N ILE A 65 8.60 -2.63 -4.10
CA ILE A 65 8.89 -1.94 -5.37
C ILE A 65 8.34 -0.51 -5.32
N THR A 66 7.15 -0.33 -4.76
CA THR A 66 6.49 0.97 -4.64
C THR A 66 7.20 1.89 -3.66
N LEU A 67 7.61 1.38 -2.49
CA LEU A 67 8.40 2.14 -1.54
C LEU A 67 9.70 2.64 -2.18
N VAL A 68 10.45 1.74 -2.82
CA VAL A 68 11.69 2.08 -3.51
C VAL A 68 11.44 3.13 -4.59
N THR A 69 10.38 2.95 -5.38
CA THR A 69 10.01 3.87 -6.47
C THR A 69 9.63 5.26 -5.97
N ILE A 70 8.89 5.38 -4.86
CA ILE A 70 8.56 6.66 -4.21
C ILE A 70 9.84 7.33 -3.69
N LEU A 71 10.70 6.59 -2.97
CA LEU A 71 11.94 7.14 -2.43
C LEU A 71 12.86 7.69 -3.54
N PHE A 72 12.97 6.99 -4.67
CA PHE A 72 13.77 7.48 -5.80
C PHE A 72 13.11 8.63 -6.56
N TYR A 73 11.83 8.50 -6.94
CA TYR A 73 11.16 9.50 -7.77
C TYR A 73 10.85 10.78 -6.99
N ASP A 74 10.12 10.67 -5.88
CA ASP A 74 9.74 11.83 -5.08
C ASP A 74 10.91 12.35 -4.27
N GLY A 75 11.74 11.47 -3.71
CA GLY A 75 12.94 11.88 -2.97
C GLY A 75 13.86 12.75 -3.83
N ALA A 76 14.12 12.37 -5.09
CA ALA A 76 14.90 13.19 -6.01
C ALA A 76 14.24 14.55 -6.32
N ARG A 77 12.90 14.61 -6.44
CA ARG A 77 12.17 15.87 -6.70
C ARG A 77 12.13 16.77 -5.46
N ILE A 78 11.95 16.20 -4.28
CA ILE A 78 11.97 16.91 -3.00
C ILE A 78 13.35 17.53 -2.78
N LEU A 79 14.42 16.73 -2.96
CA LEU A 79 15.80 17.22 -2.80
C LEU A 79 16.15 18.35 -3.77
N LYS A 80 15.65 18.27 -5.01
CA LYS A 80 15.81 19.32 -6.03
C LYS A 80 14.84 20.50 -5.87
N ARG A 81 13.99 20.52 -4.84
CA ARG A 81 12.93 21.52 -4.60
C ARG A 81 11.98 21.69 -5.81
N ARG A 82 11.68 20.60 -6.50
CA ARG A 82 10.78 20.52 -7.67
C ARG A 82 9.48 19.77 -7.39
N SER A 83 9.21 19.46 -6.13
CA SER A 83 7.93 18.90 -5.69
C SER A 83 7.08 20.01 -5.09
N ASP A 84 5.80 20.01 -5.45
CA ASP A 84 4.77 20.70 -4.70
C ASP A 84 4.69 20.13 -3.27
N ALA A 85 4.26 20.98 -2.32
CA ALA A 85 4.24 20.64 -0.90
C ALA A 85 3.30 19.47 -0.58
N LEU A 86 2.13 19.40 -1.23
CA LEU A 86 1.16 18.33 -1.03
C LEU A 86 1.74 16.97 -1.42
N SER A 87 2.27 16.85 -2.64
CA SER A 87 2.86 15.58 -3.10
C SER A 87 4.11 15.21 -2.31
N ALA A 88 4.88 16.19 -1.82
CA ALA A 88 6.03 15.91 -0.96
C ALA A 88 5.60 15.29 0.37
N VAL A 89 4.58 15.86 1.04
CA VAL A 89 4.03 15.32 2.28
C VAL A 89 3.44 13.93 2.05
N LEU A 90 2.63 13.76 1.00
CA LEU A 90 2.03 12.46 0.67
C LEU A 90 3.06 11.39 0.34
N ALA A 91 4.16 11.74 -0.34
CA ALA A 91 5.25 10.82 -0.62
C ALA A 91 5.96 10.35 0.66
N VAL A 92 6.21 11.28 1.60
CA VAL A 92 6.81 10.95 2.90
C VAL A 92 5.87 10.07 3.72
N LEU A 93 4.60 10.44 3.85
CA LEU A 93 3.61 9.64 4.61
C LEU A 93 3.41 8.25 4.00
N SER A 94 3.32 8.15 2.68
CA SER A 94 3.22 6.86 1.98
C SER A 94 4.47 6.01 2.23
N SER A 95 5.67 6.62 2.22
CA SER A 95 6.91 5.90 2.49
C SER A 95 6.99 5.38 3.92
N ILE A 96 6.52 6.17 4.89
CA ILE A 96 6.46 5.76 6.30
C ILE A 96 5.46 4.60 6.45
N GLY A 97 4.25 4.71 5.91
CA GLY A 97 3.24 3.65 5.99
C GLY A 97 3.71 2.34 5.33
N LEU A 98 4.27 2.43 4.11
CA LEU A 98 4.85 1.28 3.43
C LEU A 98 5.99 0.67 4.25
N GLY A 99 6.87 1.48 4.83
CA GLY A 99 7.97 1.02 5.68
C GLY A 99 7.46 0.32 6.94
N LEU A 100 6.47 0.90 7.63
CA LEU A 100 5.85 0.28 8.81
C LEU A 100 5.17 -1.05 8.46
N HIS A 101 4.41 -1.09 7.37
CA HIS A 101 3.77 -2.32 6.92
C HIS A 101 4.80 -3.42 6.64
N LEU A 102 5.79 -3.13 5.78
CA LEU A 102 6.78 -4.09 5.29
C LEU A 102 7.74 -4.57 6.37
N PHE A 103 8.24 -3.66 7.20
CA PHE A 103 9.37 -3.94 8.10
C PHE A 103 8.99 -4.08 9.57
N PHE A 104 7.74 -3.73 9.94
CA PHE A 104 7.28 -3.82 11.32
C PHE A 104 6.01 -4.67 11.47
N PHE A 105 4.90 -4.29 10.84
CA PHE A 105 3.62 -4.95 11.07
C PHE A 105 3.56 -6.38 10.51
N THR A 106 3.88 -6.58 9.23
CA THR A 106 3.89 -7.94 8.65
C THR A 106 4.80 -8.89 9.44
N PRO A 107 6.09 -8.58 9.70
CA PRO A 107 6.95 -9.51 10.43
C PRO A 107 6.46 -9.76 11.86
N LYS A 108 5.95 -8.75 12.57
CA LYS A 108 5.39 -8.97 13.92
C LYS A 108 4.16 -9.86 13.92
N ILE A 109 3.24 -9.69 12.98
CA ILE A 109 2.07 -10.58 12.88
C ILE A 109 2.50 -12.02 12.61
N LEU A 110 3.49 -12.21 11.71
CA LEU A 110 4.05 -13.53 11.42
C LEU A 110 4.72 -14.17 12.65
N GLU A 111 5.44 -13.40 13.46
CA GLU A 111 6.05 -13.90 14.71
C GLU A 111 4.98 -14.44 15.68
N TYR A 112 3.89 -13.70 15.91
CA TYR A 112 2.79 -14.16 16.76
C TYR A 112 2.10 -15.41 16.20
N GLN A 113 1.89 -15.44 14.88
CA GLN A 113 1.29 -16.59 14.23
C GLN A 113 2.17 -17.84 14.31
N ALA A 114 3.48 -17.69 14.14
CA ALA A 114 4.46 -18.76 14.29
C ALA A 114 4.56 -19.29 15.73
N ALA A 115 4.27 -18.46 16.73
CA ALA A 115 4.18 -18.87 18.14
C ALA A 115 2.89 -19.65 18.48
N GLY A 116 1.99 -19.82 17.51
CA GLY A 116 0.78 -20.62 17.63
C GLY A 116 -0.47 -19.84 18.02
N GLU A 117 -1.62 -20.53 17.98
CA GLU A 117 -2.95 -19.92 18.19
C GLU A 117 -3.08 -19.20 19.54
N GLY A 118 -2.46 -19.73 20.60
CA GLY A 118 -2.48 -19.10 21.92
C GLY A 118 -1.89 -17.68 21.92
N ALA A 119 -0.82 -17.45 21.14
CA ALA A 119 -0.18 -16.15 21.03
C ALA A 119 -1.05 -15.13 20.27
N THR A 120 -1.83 -15.58 19.29
CA THR A 120 -2.78 -14.73 18.55
C THR A 120 -4.03 -14.32 19.36
N LYS A 121 -4.22 -14.90 20.55
CA LYS A 121 -5.30 -14.53 21.48
C LYS A 121 -4.86 -13.51 22.53
N LEU A 122 -3.58 -13.12 22.54
CA LEU A 122 -3.04 -12.14 23.47
C LEU A 122 -3.53 -10.72 23.11
N GLU A 123 -3.72 -9.90 24.14
CA GLU A 123 -4.10 -8.49 23.97
C GLU A 123 -3.05 -7.71 23.17
N THR A 124 -1.76 -8.05 23.32
CA THR A 124 -0.67 -7.46 22.54
C THR A 124 -0.79 -7.76 21.05
N PHE A 125 -1.23 -8.96 20.68
CA PHE A 125 -1.52 -9.29 19.28
C PHE A 125 -2.70 -8.49 18.77
N ALA A 126 -3.80 -8.43 19.52
CA ALA A 126 -4.98 -7.66 19.14
C ALA A 126 -4.65 -6.18 18.88
N ALA A 127 -3.81 -5.58 19.73
CA ALA A 127 -3.33 -4.21 19.55
C ALA A 127 -2.48 -4.05 18.28
N ILE A 128 -1.49 -4.94 18.06
CA ILE A 128 -0.63 -4.89 16.86
C ILE A 128 -1.45 -5.11 15.59
N HIS A 129 -2.36 -6.08 15.59
CA HIS A 129 -3.24 -6.38 14.46
C HIS A 129 -4.12 -5.17 14.12
N HIS A 130 -4.81 -4.60 15.12
CA HIS A 130 -5.66 -3.42 14.92
C HIS A 130 -4.85 -2.21 14.40
N MET A 131 -3.65 -1.97 14.94
CA MET A 131 -2.78 -0.91 14.46
C MET A 131 -2.33 -1.13 13.01
N SER A 132 -2.06 -2.38 12.63
CA SER A 132 -1.71 -2.72 11.25
C SER A 132 -2.87 -2.48 10.28
N GLU A 133 -4.12 -2.72 10.70
CA GLU A 133 -5.30 -2.42 9.87
C GLU A 133 -5.48 -0.92 9.65
N LEU A 134 -5.22 -0.11 10.69
CA LEU A 134 -5.28 1.34 10.59
C LEU A 134 -4.18 1.87 9.65
N ASP A 135 -2.95 1.39 9.80
CA ASP A 135 -1.85 1.69 8.90
C ASP A 135 -2.19 1.33 7.46
N PHE A 136 -2.76 0.14 7.22
CA PHE A 136 -3.13 -0.32 5.88
C PHE A 136 -4.16 0.59 5.20
N LYS A 137 -5.18 1.04 5.95
CA LYS A 137 -6.20 1.99 5.45
C LYS A 137 -5.63 3.39 5.21
N PHE A 138 -4.78 3.86 6.13
CA PHE A 138 -4.12 5.16 6.02
C PHE A 138 -3.15 5.20 4.83
N MET A 139 -2.36 4.15 4.66
CA MET A 139 -1.44 3.95 3.54
C MET A 139 -2.20 3.96 2.20
N LEU A 140 -3.34 3.26 2.12
CA LEU A 140 -4.20 3.29 0.93
C LEU A 140 -4.60 4.74 0.58
N ALA A 141 -5.10 5.49 1.57
CA ALA A 141 -5.52 6.88 1.38
C ALA A 141 -4.37 7.78 0.92
N CYS A 142 -3.16 7.60 1.48
CA CYS A 142 -2.00 8.39 1.07
C CYS A 142 -1.56 8.08 -0.37
N ILE A 143 -1.44 6.80 -0.72
CA ILE A 143 -0.97 6.37 -2.04
C ILE A 143 -1.98 6.74 -3.13
N ILE A 144 -3.28 6.58 -2.87
CA ILE A 144 -4.31 6.96 -3.86
C ILE A 144 -4.30 8.48 -4.10
N THR A 145 -4.22 9.30 -3.04
CA THR A 145 -4.14 10.76 -3.20
C THR A 145 -2.84 11.18 -3.88
N LEU A 146 -1.71 10.55 -3.56
CA LEU A 146 -0.44 10.79 -4.23
C LEU A 146 -0.52 10.46 -5.73
N CYS A 147 -1.14 9.34 -6.08
CA CYS A 147 -1.34 8.91 -7.46
C CYS A 147 -2.14 9.95 -8.26
N PHE A 148 -3.27 10.42 -7.72
CA PHE A 148 -4.08 11.45 -8.39
C PHE A 148 -3.38 12.81 -8.47
N ALA A 149 -2.65 13.21 -7.43
CA ALA A 149 -1.88 14.46 -7.44
C ALA A 149 -0.79 14.44 -8.52
N ARG A 150 -0.07 13.32 -8.64
CA ARG A 150 1.00 13.11 -9.64
C ARG A 150 0.46 12.99 -11.05
N LEU A 151 -0.67 12.30 -11.24
CA LEU A 151 -1.36 12.23 -12.53
C LEU A 151 -1.83 13.62 -13.00
N SER A 152 -2.49 14.37 -12.12
CA SER A 152 -2.99 15.72 -12.44
C SER A 152 -1.85 16.68 -12.82
N THR A 153 -0.74 16.62 -12.10
CA THR A 153 0.47 17.41 -12.41
C THR A 153 1.04 17.02 -13.78
N SER A 154 1.14 15.73 -14.07
CA SER A 154 1.64 15.24 -15.35
C SER A 154 0.77 15.64 -16.54
N LEU A 155 -0.56 15.67 -16.37
CA LEU A 155 -1.48 16.10 -17.42
C LEU A 155 -1.35 17.60 -17.70
N LYS A 156 -1.25 18.42 -16.64
CA LYS A 156 -1.07 19.87 -16.77
C LYS A 156 0.22 20.24 -17.50
N ASP A 157 1.31 19.54 -17.18
CA ASP A 157 2.62 19.77 -17.82
C ASP A 157 2.55 19.48 -19.34
N ASN A 158 1.85 18.42 -19.76
CA ASN A 158 1.67 18.09 -21.18
C ASN A 158 0.84 19.15 -21.92
N CYS A 159 -0.30 19.61 -21.37
CA CYS A 159 -1.13 20.64 -22.01
C CYS A 159 -0.37 21.96 -22.22
N CYS A 160 0.52 22.33 -21.28
CA CYS A 160 1.33 23.54 -21.42
C CYS A 160 2.43 23.43 -22.47
N GLU A 161 2.99 22.24 -22.70
CA GLU A 161 3.99 22.02 -23.76
C GLU A 161 3.35 22.09 -25.16
N ASP A 162 2.18 21.47 -25.34
CA ASP A 162 1.50 21.47 -26.64
C ASP A 162 1.09 22.88 -27.08
N ASN A 163 0.63 23.73 -26.14
CA ASN A 163 0.28 25.13 -26.42
C ASN A 163 1.51 26.01 -26.73
N LYS A 164 2.70 25.65 -26.24
CA LYS A 164 3.95 26.33 -26.62
C LYS A 164 4.44 25.90 -28.00
N ALA A 165 4.21 24.65 -28.40
CA ALA A 165 4.58 24.14 -29.72
C ALA A 165 3.65 24.63 -30.85
N ALA A 166 2.44 25.07 -30.50
CA ALA A 166 1.46 25.61 -31.44
C ALA A 166 1.62 27.13 -31.73
N LYS A 167 2.62 27.79 -31.15
CA LYS A 167 2.98 29.20 -31.38
C LYS A 167 4.35 29.29 -32.06
#